data_AF-A3J012-F1
#
_entry.id   AF-A3J012-F1
#
_cell.length_a   1.000
_cell.length_b   1.000
_cell.length_c   1.000
_cell.angle_alpha   90.00
_cell.angle_beta   90.00
_cell.angle_gamma   90.00
#
_symmetry.space_group_name_H-M   'P 1'
#
loop_
_entity.id
_entity.type
_entity.pdbx_description
1 polymer ?
#
loop_
_entity_poly.entity_id
_entity_poly.type
_entity_poly.pdbx_seq_one_letter_code
_entity_poly.pdbx_strand_id
1 'polypeptide(L)'
;MVSLVDGDLQSSENLKLTAPIPVTLHPASVYLSGLSEGSRRTIRYSLNTIASLLTNGDCDADTLDWSMLRYQHTAAVRVALKM
;
A
#
# COMPACT_ATOMS: atom_id res chain seq x y z
N MET A 1 8.35 -39.25 4.10
CA MET A 1 9.21 -38.30 4.84
C MET A 1 8.83 -36.91 4.36
N VAL A 2 8.15 -36.17 5.23
CA VAL A 2 7.58 -34.84 4.99
C VAL A 2 8.68 -33.85 4.63
N SER A 3 8.44 -33.04 3.62
CA SER A 3 8.93 -31.66 3.58
C SER A 3 7.85 -30.82 2.89
N LEU A 4 6.92 -30.39 3.73
CA LEU A 4 6.04 -29.26 3.48
C LEU A 4 6.94 -28.04 3.26
N VAL A 5 7.04 -27.58 2.01
CA VAL A 5 7.53 -26.24 1.71
C VAL A 5 6.36 -25.27 1.83
N ASP A 6 5.86 -25.09 3.05
CA ASP A 6 4.88 -24.05 3.44
C ASP A 6 5.57 -22.67 3.60
N GLY A 7 6.48 -22.31 2.67
CA GLY A 7 7.45 -21.23 2.91
C GLY A 7 7.28 -19.94 2.12
N ASP A 8 6.66 -19.95 0.93
CA ASP A 8 6.89 -18.86 -0.04
C ASP A 8 5.83 -17.74 -0.02
N LEU A 9 5.14 -17.55 1.10
CA LEU A 9 4.21 -16.43 1.32
C LEU A 9 4.92 -15.10 1.66
N GLN A 10 6.24 -15.00 1.55
CA GLN A 10 6.99 -13.85 2.06
C GLN A 10 8.07 -13.33 1.11
N SER A 11 7.75 -13.19 -0.18
CA SER A 11 8.45 -12.16 -0.95
C SER A 11 7.99 -10.80 -0.42
N SER A 12 8.63 -10.31 0.63
CA SER A 12 8.63 -8.91 1.01
C SER A 12 9.34 -8.12 -0.10
N GLU A 13 8.74 -8.06 -1.28
CA GLU A 13 9.04 -7.02 -2.25
C GLU A 13 8.91 -5.71 -1.47
N ASN A 14 10.00 -4.95 -1.41
CA ASN A 14 10.12 -3.81 -0.53
C ASN A 14 9.17 -2.71 -1.03
N LEU A 15 7.94 -2.69 -0.50
CA LEU A 15 6.91 -1.71 -0.84
C LEU A 15 7.15 -0.35 -0.18
N LYS A 16 8.28 -0.14 0.50
CA LYS A 16 8.59 1.10 1.18
C LYS A 16 9.48 1.95 0.30
N LEU A 17 9.17 3.24 0.21
CA LEU A 17 10.06 4.20 -0.40
C LEU A 17 11.41 4.20 0.33
N THR A 18 12.48 3.99 -0.43
CA THR A 18 13.85 4.01 0.10
C THR A 18 14.38 5.42 0.34
N ALA A 19 13.78 6.42 -0.34
CA ALA A 19 14.02 7.83 -0.15
C ALA A 19 12.74 8.64 -0.38
N PRO A 20 12.60 9.83 0.24
CA PRO A 20 11.48 10.73 -0.05
C PRO A 20 11.48 11.14 -1.53
N ILE A 21 10.32 11.10 -2.17
CA ILE A 21 10.12 11.61 -3.53
C ILE A 21 9.39 12.96 -3.50
N PRO A 22 9.60 13.85 -4.48
CA PRO A 22 8.88 15.11 -4.56
C PRO A 22 7.35 14.90 -4.52
N VAL A 23 6.63 15.74 -3.78
CA VAL A 23 5.16 15.65 -3.62
C VAL A 23 4.44 15.68 -4.98
N THR A 24 4.99 16.40 -5.96
CA THR A 24 4.45 16.48 -7.33
C THR A 24 4.58 15.19 -8.13
N LEU A 25 5.44 14.26 -7.69
CA LEU A 25 5.65 12.95 -8.29
C LEU A 25 5.08 11.82 -7.44
N HIS A 26 4.67 12.11 -6.20
CA HIS A 26 4.16 11.11 -5.28
C HIS A 26 2.73 10.70 -5.68
N PRO A 27 2.48 9.44 -6.10
CA PRO A 27 1.19 9.04 -6.67
C PRO A 27 -0.01 9.32 -5.75
N ALA A 28 0.09 9.01 -4.45
CA ALA A 28 -0.96 9.33 -3.49
C ALA A 28 -1.20 10.84 -3.35
N SER A 29 -0.16 11.66 -3.25
CA SER A 29 -0.31 13.11 -3.12
C SER A 29 -0.93 13.74 -4.37
N VAL A 30 -0.49 13.31 -5.56
CA VAL A 30 -1.08 13.74 -6.84
C VAL A 30 -2.56 13.36 -6.91
N TYR A 31 -2.90 12.11 -6.59
CA TYR A 31 -4.28 11.65 -6.57
C TYR A 31 -5.15 12.46 -5.60
N LEU A 32 -4.66 12.68 -4.37
CA LEU A 32 -5.37 13.47 -3.37
C LEU A 32 -5.57 14.93 -3.78
N SER A 33 -4.60 15.52 -4.49
CA SER A 33 -4.69 16.91 -4.96
C SER A 33 -5.86 17.15 -5.92
N GLY A 34 -6.21 16.13 -6.71
CA GLY A 34 -7.32 16.17 -7.68
C GLY A 34 -8.71 15.99 -7.07
N LEU A 35 -8.81 15.69 -5.77
CA LEU A 35 -10.09 15.49 -5.09
C LEU A 35 -10.66 16.81 -4.56
N SER A 36 -11.99 16.84 -4.36
CA SER A 36 -12.66 17.89 -3.59
C SER A 36 -12.20 17.87 -2.13
N GLU A 37 -12.22 19.03 -1.47
CA GLU A 37 -11.74 19.18 -0.09
C GLU A 37 -12.39 18.19 0.88
N GLY A 38 -13.71 17.98 0.75
CA GLY A 38 -14.47 17.05 1.61
C GLY A 38 -14.06 15.59 1.46
N SER A 39 -13.58 15.16 0.27
CA SER A 39 -13.20 13.77 0.02
C SER A 39 -11.73 13.47 0.34
N ARG A 40 -10.87 14.50 0.37
CA ARG A 40 -9.41 14.34 0.61
C ARG A 40 -9.11 13.62 1.92
N ARG A 41 -9.75 14.02 3.01
CA ARG A 41 -9.53 13.42 4.34
C ARG A 41 -9.89 11.93 4.36
N THR A 42 -11.08 11.59 3.87
CA THR A 42 -11.58 10.22 3.86
C THR A 42 -10.74 9.32 2.96
N ILE A 43 -10.38 9.80 1.77
CA ILE A 43 -9.56 9.01 0.84
C ILE A 43 -8.13 8.84 1.36
N ARG A 44 -7.53 9.85 1.98
CA ARG A 44 -6.23 9.72 2.64
C ARG A 44 -6.26 8.66 3.74
N TYR A 45 -7.33 8.63 4.54
CA TYR A 45 -7.52 7.57 5.53
C TYR A 45 -7.55 6.19 4.87
N SER A 46 -8.30 6.01 3.78
CA SER A 46 -8.32 4.74 3.04
C SER A 46 -6.94 4.35 2.49
N LEU A 47 -6.17 5.29 1.95
CA LEU A 47 -4.81 5.04 1.47
C LEU A 47 -3.86 4.63 2.61
N ASN A 48 -3.96 5.27 3.77
CA ASN A 48 -3.21 4.88 4.97
C ASN A 48 -3.58 3.46 5.43
N THR A 49 -4.87 3.11 5.44
CA THR A 49 -5.32 1.76 5.78
C THR A 49 -4.75 0.72 4.81
N ILE A 50 -4.76 1.00 3.51
CA ILE A 50 -4.19 0.09 2.50
C ILE A 50 -2.69 -0.09 2.69
N ALA A 51 -1.94 1.01 2.86
CA ALA A 51 -0.49 0.97 3.10
C ALA A 51 -0.16 0.16 4.35
N SER A 52 -0.89 0.40 5.44
CA SER A 52 -0.75 -0.33 6.70
C SER A 52 -1.05 -1.83 6.52
N LEU A 53 -2.13 -2.21 5.83
CA LEU A 53 -2.46 -3.61 5.56
C LEU A 53 -1.37 -4.34 4.75
N LEU A 54 -0.79 -3.67 3.75
CA LEU A 54 0.21 -4.27 2.87
C LEU A 54 1.60 -4.38 3.50
N THR A 55 1.87 -3.58 4.53
CA THR A 55 3.19 -3.47 5.15
C THR A 55 3.16 -3.81 6.63
N ASN A 56 2.08 -4.46 7.10
CA ASN A 56 1.88 -4.82 8.49
C ASN A 56 2.07 -3.63 9.48
N GLY A 57 1.65 -2.43 9.05
CA GLY A 57 1.72 -1.19 9.83
C GLY A 57 2.96 -0.32 9.59
N ASP A 58 3.94 -0.77 8.80
CA ASP A 58 5.22 -0.05 8.64
C ASP A 58 5.15 1.18 7.73
N CYS A 59 4.13 1.27 6.87
CA CYS A 59 3.95 2.37 5.93
C CYS A 59 2.55 3.01 6.03
N ASP A 60 2.50 4.25 5.56
CA ASP A 60 1.33 5.07 5.34
C ASP A 60 1.24 5.52 3.88
N ALA A 61 0.29 6.40 3.57
CA ALA A 61 0.07 6.85 2.20
C ALA A 61 1.26 7.60 1.59
N ASP A 62 2.17 8.17 2.37
CA ASP A 62 3.29 8.97 1.89
C ASP A 62 4.63 8.19 1.91
N THR A 63 4.65 6.99 2.49
CA THR A 63 5.86 6.15 2.64
C THR A 63 5.79 4.84 1.86
N LEU A 64 4.60 4.43 1.42
CA LEU A 64 4.40 3.31 0.50
C LEU A 64 4.84 3.68 -0.93
N ASP A 65 5.62 2.82 -1.57
CA ASP A 65 5.89 2.88 -3.00
C ASP A 65 4.69 2.36 -3.81
N TRP A 66 3.76 3.28 -4.10
CA TRP A 66 2.58 3.01 -4.91
C TRP A 66 2.89 2.48 -6.31
N SER A 67 4.10 2.71 -6.85
CA SER A 67 4.51 2.24 -8.18
C SER A 67 4.84 0.75 -8.20
N MET A 68 5.16 0.16 -7.04
CA MET A 68 5.44 -1.27 -6.88
C MET A 68 4.20 -2.13 -6.67
N LEU A 69 3.00 -1.53 -6.61
CA LEU A 69 1.77 -2.28 -6.45
C LEU A 69 1.51 -3.19 -7.66
N ARG A 70 1.32 -4.47 -7.37
CA ARG A 70 0.98 -5.52 -8.34
C ARG A 70 -0.37 -6.12 -8.00
N TYR A 71 -0.90 -6.91 -8.92
CA TYR A 71 -2.19 -7.58 -8.76
C TYR A 71 -2.31 -8.34 -7.43
N GLN A 72 -1.27 -9.09 -7.03
CA GLN A 72 -1.23 -9.83 -5.77
C GLN A 72 -1.45 -8.93 -4.53
N HIS A 73 -0.86 -7.74 -4.51
CA HIS A 73 -1.02 -6.78 -3.41
C HIS A 73 -2.48 -6.30 -3.35
N THR A 74 -3.08 -5.96 -4.49
CA THR A 74 -4.49 -5.54 -4.54
C THR A 74 -5.47 -6.67 -4.17
N ALA A 75 -5.14 -7.92 -4.51
CA ALA A 75 -5.92 -9.08 -4.13
C ALA A 75 -5.88 -9.31 -2.61
N ALA A 76 -4.72 -9.15 -1.97
CA ALA A 76 -4.57 -9.25 -0.52
C ALA A 76 -5.44 -8.22 0.21
N VAL A 77 -5.43 -6.96 -0.23
CA VAL A 77 -6.30 -5.90 0.31
C VAL A 77 -7.78 -6.28 0.19
N ARG A 78 -8.20 -6.78 -0.98
CA ARG A 78 -9.60 -7.17 -1.21
C ARG A 78 -10.04 -8.31 -0.30
N VAL A 79 -9.17 -9.27 -0.03
CA VAL A 79 -9.46 -10.37 0.91
C VAL A 79 -9.58 -9.84 2.33
N ALA A 80 -8.67 -8.96 2.76
CA ALA A 80 -8.67 -8.38 4.10
C ALA A 80 -9.94 -7.57 4.42
N LEU A 81 -10.52 -6.88 3.42
CA LEU A 81 -11.72 -6.05 3.62
C LEU A 81 -13.06 -6.82 3.55
N LYS A 82 -13.04 -8.09 3.16
CA LYS A 82 -14.25 -8.92 3.09
C LYS A 82 -14.58 -9.63 4.42
N MET A 83 -13.69 -9.54 5.40
CA MET A 83 -13.82 -10.21 6.69
C MET A 83 -14.43 -9.31 7.75
#